data_AF-A0A966KNN9-F1
#
_entry.id   AF-A0A966KNN9-F1
#
_cell.length_a   1.000
_cell.length_b   1.000
_cell.length_c   1.000
_cell.angle_alpha   90.00
_cell.angle_beta   90.00
_cell.angle_gamma   90.00
#
_symmetry.space_group_name_H-M   'P 1'
#
loop_
_entity.id
_entity.type
_entity.pdbx_description
1 polymer ?
#
loop_
_entity_poly.entity_id
_entity_poly.type
_entity_poly.pdbx_seq_one_letter_code
_entity_poly.pdbx_strand_id
1 'polypeptide(L)'
;MAVGVFDSGLGGLTVLDAVSNRMPSQSFIYYGDNANTPYGVRDPDDIYKLTTTGLEKLWDEGCDLVILACNTASAAALRSIQEKFLPEGKRCLGVFVPLIEALTERNWGDNSPPREVSVKNVALFATPATVSSRAFQRELAFRAIGVDVEAQACGGVVDAIEDGDLILAEALVRSHVDALKRKMPSP
;
A
#
# COMPACT_ATOMS: atom_id res chain seq x y z
N MET A 1 -16.65 18.31 -2.51
CA MET A 1 -15.30 18.31 -1.91
C MET A 1 -14.48 17.23 -2.58
N ALA A 2 -13.24 17.53 -2.95
CA ALA A 2 -12.39 16.54 -3.62
C ALA A 2 -11.82 15.54 -2.61
N VAL A 3 -11.57 14.30 -3.06
CA VAL A 3 -10.83 13.30 -2.29
C VAL A 3 -9.35 13.40 -2.67
N GLY A 4 -8.48 13.48 -1.68
CA GLY A 4 -7.04 13.48 -1.89
C GLY A 4 -6.54 12.07 -2.17
N VAL A 5 -5.61 11.92 -3.11
CA VAL A 5 -4.92 10.67 -3.40
C VAL A 5 -3.42 10.95 -3.30
N PHE A 6 -2.79 10.38 -2.29
CA PHE A 6 -1.36 10.53 -2.02
C PHE A 6 -0.60 9.30 -2.50
N ASP A 7 0.51 9.50 -3.19
CA ASP A 7 1.49 8.47 -3.52
C ASP A 7 2.93 8.97 -3.39
N SER A 8 3.89 8.05 -3.26
CA SER A 8 5.31 8.41 -3.22
C SER A 8 5.86 8.83 -4.59
N GLY A 9 5.17 8.53 -5.68
CA GLY A 9 5.64 8.81 -7.04
C GLY A 9 4.49 8.75 -8.03
N LEU A 10 4.66 8.01 -9.13
CA LEU A 10 3.66 7.87 -10.19
C LEU A 10 2.77 6.62 -10.05
N GLY A 11 3.20 5.64 -9.27
CA GLY A 11 2.53 4.34 -9.15
C GLY A 11 1.07 4.44 -8.69
N GLY A 12 0.78 5.42 -7.83
CA GLY A 12 -0.57 5.67 -7.32
C GLY A 12 -1.57 6.17 -8.36
N LEU A 13 -1.13 6.55 -9.57
CA LEU A 13 -2.04 6.85 -10.68
C LEU A 13 -2.91 5.65 -11.06
N THR A 14 -2.43 4.42 -10.82
CA THR A 14 -3.23 3.20 -11.00
C THR A 14 -4.44 3.14 -10.07
N VAL A 15 -4.28 3.58 -8.82
CA VAL A 15 -5.37 3.69 -7.84
C VAL A 15 -6.30 4.83 -8.24
N LEU A 16 -5.75 5.99 -8.62
CA LEU A 16 -6.53 7.15 -9.06
C LEU A 16 -7.42 6.81 -10.26
N ASP A 17 -6.87 6.12 -11.28
CA ASP A 17 -7.61 5.70 -12.47
C ASP A 17 -8.78 4.77 -12.09
N ALA A 18 -8.51 3.75 -11.27
CA ALA A 18 -9.53 2.81 -10.83
C ALA A 18 -10.68 3.49 -10.06
N VAL A 19 -10.36 4.38 -9.12
CA VAL A 19 -11.40 5.08 -8.33
C VAL A 19 -12.15 6.12 -9.16
N SER A 20 -11.48 6.81 -10.08
CA SER A 20 -12.11 7.78 -10.98
C SER A 20 -13.09 7.11 -11.94
N ASN A 21 -12.71 5.94 -12.48
CA ASN A 21 -13.60 5.13 -13.33
C ASN A 21 -14.80 4.60 -12.55
N ARG A 22 -14.63 4.22 -11.27
CA ARG A 22 -15.72 3.72 -10.43
C ARG A 22 -16.64 4.83 -9.92
N MET A 23 -16.12 6.05 -9.74
CA MET A 23 -16.80 7.20 -9.16
C MET A 23 -16.60 8.45 -10.05
N PRO A 24 -17.15 8.47 -11.28
CA PRO A 24 -16.85 9.52 -12.26
C PRO A 24 -17.34 10.92 -11.87
N SER A 25 -18.29 11.02 -10.94
CA SER A 25 -18.79 12.31 -10.41
C SER A 25 -17.96 12.83 -9.23
N GLN A 26 -17.03 12.04 -8.70
CA GLN A 26 -16.19 12.45 -7.58
C GLN A 26 -14.95 13.18 -8.11
N SER A 27 -14.69 14.37 -7.59
CA SER A 27 -13.43 15.08 -7.87
C SER A 27 -12.30 14.49 -7.02
N PHE A 28 -11.11 14.36 -7.62
CA PHE A 28 -9.91 13.90 -6.94
C PHE A 28 -8.78 14.93 -7.10
N ILE A 29 -7.94 15.05 -6.06
CA ILE A 29 -6.67 15.78 -6.13
C ILE A 29 -5.57 14.77 -5.88
N TYR A 30 -4.62 14.67 -6.81
CA TYR A 30 -3.51 13.73 -6.70
C TYR A 30 -2.24 14.47 -6.27
N TYR A 31 -1.57 13.94 -5.25
CA TYR A 31 -0.25 14.39 -4.82
C TYR A 31 0.73 13.21 -4.94
N GLY A 32 1.67 13.32 -5.88
CA GLY A 32 2.81 12.41 -6.01
C GLY A 32 4.06 13.07 -5.42
N ASP A 33 4.71 12.43 -4.45
CA ASP A 33 5.94 12.93 -3.84
C ASP A 33 7.20 12.55 -4.63
N ASN A 34 7.18 12.80 -5.94
CA ASN A 34 8.25 12.42 -6.88
C ASN A 34 9.64 12.90 -6.45
N ALA A 35 9.73 14.02 -5.72
CA ALA A 35 11.00 14.55 -5.21
C ALA A 35 11.68 13.62 -4.19
N ASN A 36 10.91 12.74 -3.54
CA ASN A 36 11.39 11.81 -2.52
C ASN A 36 11.15 10.33 -2.89
N THR A 37 10.72 10.03 -4.13
CA THR A 37 10.63 8.65 -4.61
C THR A 37 12.03 7.99 -4.65
N PRO A 38 12.16 6.67 -4.44
CA PRO A 38 11.15 5.72 -3.97
C PRO A 38 11.08 5.64 -2.44
N TYR A 39 9.87 5.47 -1.89
CA TYR A 39 9.70 5.22 -0.46
C TYR A 39 10.09 3.80 -0.04
N GLY A 40 10.13 2.87 -1.00
CA GLY A 40 10.29 1.43 -0.76
C GLY A 40 11.57 1.00 -0.05
N VAL A 41 12.58 1.86 0.04
CA VAL A 41 13.88 1.60 0.67
C VAL A 41 14.19 2.54 1.84
N ARG A 42 13.24 3.40 2.21
CA ARG A 42 13.40 4.40 3.28
C ARG A 42 13.06 3.81 4.65
N ASP A 43 13.57 4.47 5.69
CA ASP A 43 13.25 4.14 7.07
C ASP A 43 11.81 4.55 7.43
N PRO A 44 11.16 3.83 8.38
CA PRO A 44 9.77 4.12 8.75
C PRO A 44 9.51 5.55 9.22
N ASP A 45 10.44 6.15 9.96
CA ASP A 45 10.31 7.53 10.47
C ASP A 45 10.36 8.56 9.34
N ASP A 46 11.16 8.30 8.30
CA ASP A 46 11.24 9.16 7.12
C ASP A 46 9.96 9.04 6.29
N ILE A 47 9.50 7.81 6.04
CA ILE A 47 8.21 7.56 5.37
C ILE A 47 7.06 8.25 6.11
N TYR A 48 7.02 8.15 7.44
CA TYR A 48 6.00 8.81 8.24
C TYR A 48 6.02 10.32 8.03
N LYS A 49 7.19 10.97 8.18
CA LYS A 49 7.33 12.43 8.02
C LYS A 49 6.90 12.89 6.64
N LEU A 50 7.43 12.26 5.59
CA LEU A 50 7.12 12.64 4.21
C LEU A 50 5.63 12.44 3.91
N THR A 51 5.04 11.33 4.38
CA THR A 51 3.60 11.06 4.22
C THR A 51 2.76 12.12 4.94
N THR A 52 3.10 12.47 6.19
CA THR A 52 2.36 13.50 6.95
C THR A 52 2.43 14.87 6.29
N THR A 53 3.58 15.26 5.73
CA THR A 53 3.71 16.50 4.96
C THR A 53 2.85 16.49 3.70
N GLY A 54 2.75 15.35 3.00
CA GLY A 54 1.86 15.20 1.85
C GLY A 54 0.38 15.28 2.22
N LEU A 55 -0.01 14.72 3.38
CA LEU A 55 -1.36 14.82 3.92
C LEU A 55 -1.75 16.26 4.22
N GLU A 56 -0.87 17.03 4.89
CA GLU A 56 -1.09 18.44 5.19
C GLU A 56 -1.36 19.25 3.92
N LYS A 57 -0.56 19.06 2.87
CA LYS A 57 -0.77 19.71 1.58
C LYS A 57 -2.15 19.39 0.98
N LEU A 58 -2.56 18.12 1.00
CA LEU A 58 -3.89 17.74 0.50
C LEU A 58 -5.02 18.30 1.37
N TRP A 59 -4.82 18.43 2.68
CA TRP A 59 -5.78 19.07 3.57
C TRP A 59 -5.91 20.58 3.32
N ASP A 60 -4.80 21.25 3.01
CA ASP A 60 -4.76 22.67 2.62
C ASP A 60 -5.50 22.90 1.28
N GLU A 61 -5.44 21.92 0.36
CA GLU A 61 -6.24 21.89 -0.87
C GLU A 61 -7.73 21.52 -0.63
N GLY A 62 -8.14 21.34 0.63
CA GLY A 62 -9.53 21.12 1.02
C GLY A 62 -10.01 19.66 0.93
N CYS A 63 -9.11 18.68 0.85
CA CYS A 63 -9.48 17.26 0.88
C CYS A 63 -9.65 16.76 2.32
N ASP A 64 -10.88 16.71 2.86
CA ASP A 64 -11.07 16.16 4.22
C ASP A 64 -10.82 14.64 4.30
N LEU A 65 -10.92 13.93 3.18
CA LEU A 65 -10.53 12.54 3.05
C LEU A 65 -9.32 12.41 2.12
N VAL A 66 -8.28 11.73 2.60
CA VAL A 66 -7.12 11.34 1.80
C VAL A 66 -6.96 9.82 1.74
N ILE A 67 -6.65 9.31 0.55
CA ILE A 67 -6.31 7.91 0.28
C ILE A 67 -4.80 7.83 0.05
N LEU A 68 -4.10 7.05 0.87
CA LEU A 68 -2.72 6.65 0.62
C LEU A 68 -2.71 5.55 -0.44
N ALA A 69 -2.51 5.91 -1.70
CA ALA A 69 -2.34 4.98 -2.82
C ALA A 69 -1.03 4.19 -2.76
N CYS A 70 -0.01 4.75 -2.10
CA CYS A 70 1.26 4.08 -1.88
C CYS A 70 1.10 2.94 -0.85
N ASN A 71 1.34 1.69 -1.27
CA ASN A 71 1.36 0.54 -0.36
C ASN A 71 2.44 0.68 0.72
N THR A 72 3.59 1.29 0.41
CA THR A 72 4.66 1.51 1.38
C THR A 72 4.26 2.53 2.44
N ALA A 73 3.72 3.69 2.05
CA ALA A 73 3.20 4.67 3.00
C ALA A 73 2.07 4.07 3.85
N SER A 74 1.15 3.33 3.22
CA SER A 74 0.04 2.68 3.92
C SER A 74 0.51 1.64 4.94
N ALA A 75 1.47 0.80 4.58
CA ALA A 75 1.99 -0.25 5.45
C ALA A 75 2.84 0.29 6.60
N ALA A 76 3.64 1.34 6.35
CA ALA A 76 4.59 1.88 7.32
C ALA A 76 3.99 2.95 8.24
N ALA A 77 3.11 3.82 7.74
CA ALA A 77 2.73 5.04 8.44
C ALA A 77 1.23 5.13 8.81
N LEU A 78 0.32 4.50 8.06
CA LEU A 78 -1.12 4.74 8.18
C LEU A 78 -1.66 4.60 9.61
N ARG A 79 -1.29 3.52 10.31
CA ARG A 79 -1.76 3.28 11.67
C ARG A 79 -1.35 4.41 12.62
N SER A 80 -0.08 4.83 12.56
CA SER A 80 0.40 5.93 13.42
C SER A 80 -0.26 7.25 13.05
N ILE A 81 -0.51 7.49 11.76
CA ILE A 81 -1.25 8.66 11.29
C ILE A 81 -2.66 8.68 11.88
N GLN A 82 -3.40 7.56 11.77
CA GLN A 82 -4.77 7.44 12.25
C GLN A 82 -4.88 7.56 13.78
N GLU A 83 -3.87 7.09 14.53
CA GLU A 83 -3.87 7.13 15.99
C GLU A 83 -3.40 8.49 16.56
N LYS A 84 -2.49 9.20 15.88
CA LYS A 84 -1.72 10.30 16.50
C LYS A 84 -1.69 11.61 15.71
N PHE A 85 -2.02 11.59 14.42
CA PHE A 85 -1.78 12.74 13.54
C PHE A 85 -3.05 13.40 13.00
N LEU A 86 -4.15 12.64 12.86
CA LEU A 86 -5.36 13.16 12.23
C LEU A 86 -5.97 14.33 13.00
N PRO A 87 -6.13 15.51 12.36
CA PRO A 87 -6.93 16.61 12.90
C PRO A 87 -8.42 16.24 12.96
N GLU A 88 -9.19 17.00 13.73
CA GLU A 88 -10.65 16.86 13.78
C GLU A 88 -11.27 17.05 12.38
N GLY A 89 -12.23 16.18 12.03
CA GLY A 89 -12.91 16.21 10.73
C GLY A 89 -12.12 15.60 9.57
N LYS A 90 -10.82 15.32 9.73
CA LYS A 90 -9.99 14.73 8.67
C LYS A 90 -9.97 13.20 8.73
N ARG A 91 -9.82 12.56 7.57
CA ARG A 91 -9.76 11.10 7.41
C ARG A 91 -8.59 10.71 6.51
N CYS A 92 -7.93 9.62 6.86
CA CYS A 92 -6.89 9.00 6.04
C CYS A 92 -7.17 7.50 5.93
N LEU A 93 -7.24 6.99 4.70
CA LEU A 93 -7.41 5.58 4.38
C LEU A 93 -6.20 5.09 3.58
N GLY A 94 -5.88 3.80 3.67
CA GLY A 94 -4.84 3.19 2.84
C GLY A 94 -5.39 2.06 1.99
N VAL A 95 -4.61 1.66 0.99
CA VAL A 95 -5.05 0.70 -0.04
C VAL A 95 -4.86 -0.77 0.36
N PHE A 96 -3.97 -1.08 1.31
CA PHE A 96 -3.65 -2.48 1.62
C PHE A 96 -4.69 -3.18 2.51
N VAL A 97 -5.41 -2.43 3.36
CA VAL A 97 -6.46 -3.02 4.21
C VAL A 97 -7.65 -3.51 3.39
N PRO A 98 -8.21 -2.73 2.44
CA PRO A 98 -9.26 -3.24 1.54
C PRO A 98 -8.84 -4.45 0.72
N LEU A 99 -7.57 -4.53 0.30
CA LEU A 99 -7.01 -5.70 -0.37
C LEU A 99 -7.08 -6.94 0.54
N ILE A 100 -6.69 -6.81 1.81
CA ILE A 100 -6.72 -7.90 2.77
C ILE A 100 -8.16 -8.28 3.14
N GLU A 101 -9.07 -7.32 3.23
CA GLU A 101 -10.50 -7.59 3.41
C GLU A 101 -11.05 -8.44 2.27
N ALA A 102 -10.79 -8.04 1.02
CA ALA A 102 -11.20 -8.84 -0.14
C ALA A 102 -10.58 -10.24 -0.14
N LEU A 103 -9.28 -10.36 0.16
CA LEU A 103 -8.54 -11.62 0.23
C LEU A 103 -9.07 -12.55 1.34
N THR A 104 -9.57 -11.99 2.44
CA THR A 104 -10.12 -12.72 3.58
C THR A 104 -11.64 -12.77 3.58
N GLU A 105 -12.28 -12.47 2.44
CA GLU A 105 -13.73 -12.55 2.26
C GLU A 105 -14.50 -11.70 3.30
N ARG A 106 -13.96 -10.52 3.64
CA ARG A 106 -14.56 -9.55 4.55
C ARG A 106 -15.14 -8.36 3.81
N ASN A 107 -16.21 -7.82 4.38
CA ASN A 107 -16.76 -6.54 3.97
C ASN A 107 -16.13 -5.41 4.79
N TRP A 108 -16.16 -4.20 4.23
CA TRP A 108 -15.72 -2.99 4.94
C TRP A 108 -16.41 -2.86 6.30
N GLY A 109 -15.62 -2.63 7.35
CA GLY A 109 -16.11 -2.45 8.72
C GLY A 109 -16.38 -3.75 9.49
N ASP A 110 -16.15 -4.91 8.89
CA ASP A 110 -16.25 -6.20 9.58
C ASP A 110 -15.04 -6.44 10.52
N ASN A 111 -15.26 -6.12 11.79
CA ASN A 111 -14.31 -6.34 12.89
C ASN A 111 -14.60 -7.61 13.70
N SER A 112 -15.34 -8.58 13.13
CA SER A 112 -15.57 -9.88 13.78
C SER A 112 -14.25 -10.63 14.02
N PRO A 113 -14.17 -11.54 15.01
CA PRO A 113 -12.98 -12.35 15.25
C PRO A 113 -12.48 -13.06 13.98
N PRO A 114 -11.17 -13.43 13.91
CA PRO A 114 -10.63 -14.12 12.74
C PRO A 114 -11.37 -15.45 12.50
N ARG A 115 -11.56 -15.79 11.22
CA ARG A 115 -12.26 -17.01 10.79
C ARG A 115 -11.46 -17.77 9.75
N GLU A 116 -11.81 -19.03 9.52
CA GLU A 116 -11.28 -19.74 8.36
C GLU A 116 -11.79 -19.11 7.06
N VAL A 117 -10.91 -19.07 6.06
CA VAL A 117 -11.17 -18.57 4.71
C VAL A 117 -10.66 -19.59 3.68
N SER A 118 -11.08 -19.43 2.43
CA SER A 118 -10.69 -20.33 1.34
C SER A 118 -9.18 -20.29 1.04
N VAL A 119 -8.58 -19.09 1.06
CA VAL A 119 -7.13 -18.92 0.87
C VAL A 119 -6.36 -19.48 2.07
N LYS A 120 -5.24 -20.17 1.81
CA LYS A 120 -4.35 -20.72 2.85
C LYS A 120 -2.93 -20.17 2.76
N ASN A 121 -2.46 -19.91 1.55
CA ASN A 121 -1.12 -19.37 1.31
C ASN A 121 -1.22 -18.09 0.48
N VAL A 122 -0.41 -17.10 0.82
CA VAL A 122 -0.36 -15.81 0.14
C VAL A 122 1.09 -15.49 -0.20
N ALA A 123 1.38 -15.34 -1.49
CA ALA A 123 2.61 -14.74 -1.98
C ALA A 123 2.50 -13.22 -1.94
N LEU A 124 3.37 -12.54 -1.19
CA LEU A 124 3.46 -11.09 -1.18
C LEU A 124 4.76 -10.63 -1.85
N PHE A 125 4.63 -9.94 -2.99
CA PHE A 125 5.73 -9.20 -3.60
C PHE A 125 5.54 -7.72 -3.26
N ALA A 126 6.51 -7.12 -2.58
CA ALA A 126 6.42 -5.73 -2.18
C ALA A 126 7.80 -5.09 -2.03
N THR A 127 7.83 -3.78 -1.83
CA THR A 127 9.08 -3.07 -1.54
C THR A 127 9.72 -3.57 -0.24
N PRO A 128 11.05 -3.42 -0.08
CA PRO A 128 11.73 -3.78 1.17
C PRO A 128 11.08 -3.18 2.43
N ALA A 129 10.69 -1.91 2.40
CA ALA A 129 10.02 -1.24 3.51
C ALA A 129 8.63 -1.81 3.81
N THR A 130 7.83 -2.15 2.78
CA THR A 130 6.54 -2.83 3.00
C THR A 130 6.75 -4.20 3.63
N VAL A 131 7.70 -5.00 3.14
CA VAL A 131 7.99 -6.33 3.71
C VAL A 131 8.48 -6.23 5.16
N SER A 132 9.44 -5.35 5.44
CA SER A 132 10.03 -5.19 6.77
C SER A 132 9.01 -4.68 7.80
N SER A 133 8.03 -3.89 7.38
CA SER A 133 6.96 -3.40 8.25
C SER A 133 6.10 -4.52 8.86
N ARG A 134 6.04 -5.70 8.24
CA ARG A 134 5.13 -6.81 8.55
C ARG A 134 3.64 -6.44 8.65
N ALA A 135 3.22 -5.36 7.99
CA ALA A 135 1.84 -4.86 8.09
C ALA A 135 0.83 -5.88 7.52
N PHE A 136 1.15 -6.49 6.38
CA PHE A 136 0.30 -7.50 5.74
C PHE A 136 0.10 -8.72 6.64
N GLN A 137 1.17 -9.25 7.22
CA GLN A 137 1.11 -10.40 8.11
C GLN A 137 0.24 -10.13 9.34
N ARG A 138 0.39 -8.95 9.96
CA ARG A 138 -0.45 -8.56 11.12
C ARG A 138 -1.91 -8.43 10.74
N GLU A 139 -2.19 -7.74 9.64
CA GLU A 139 -3.56 -7.44 9.21
C GLU A 139 -4.30 -8.69 8.73
N LEU A 140 -3.60 -9.63 8.11
CA LEU A 140 -4.12 -10.95 7.75
C LEU A 140 -4.40 -11.81 8.99
N ALA A 141 -3.47 -11.88 9.94
CA ALA A 141 -3.65 -12.63 11.19
C ALA A 141 -4.81 -12.08 12.04
N PHE A 142 -5.12 -10.79 11.93
CA PHE A 142 -6.29 -10.20 12.58
C PHE A 142 -7.62 -10.68 11.98
N ARG A 143 -7.64 -11.07 10.69
CA ARG A 143 -8.87 -11.36 9.94
C ARG A 143 -9.11 -12.83 9.65
N ALA A 144 -8.07 -13.62 9.52
CA ALA A 144 -8.17 -15.00 9.06
C ALA A 144 -7.32 -15.97 9.91
N ILE A 145 -7.83 -17.19 10.05
CA ILE A 145 -7.16 -18.31 10.71
C ILE A 145 -6.52 -19.20 9.64
N GLY A 146 -5.25 -19.57 9.85
CA GLY A 146 -4.55 -20.53 8.99
C GLY A 146 -4.21 -19.98 7.60
N VAL A 147 -3.91 -18.68 7.51
CA VAL A 147 -3.39 -18.04 6.30
C VAL A 147 -1.92 -17.68 6.52
N ASP A 148 -1.05 -18.35 5.78
CA ASP A 148 0.39 -18.09 5.80
C ASP A 148 0.76 -17.12 4.68
N VAL A 149 1.62 -16.16 5.02
CA VAL A 149 2.07 -15.10 4.10
C VAL A 149 3.57 -15.21 3.93
N GLU A 150 3.98 -15.59 2.73
CA GLU A 150 5.39 -15.59 2.34
C GLU A 150 5.70 -14.31 1.58
N ALA A 151 6.58 -13.48 2.14
CA ALA A 151 6.88 -12.16 1.60
C ALA A 151 8.26 -12.12 0.93
N GLN A 152 8.30 -11.52 -0.25
CA GLN A 152 9.52 -11.27 -1.03
C GLN A 152 9.71 -9.77 -1.22
N ALA A 153 10.82 -9.26 -0.68
CA ALA A 153 11.26 -7.90 -0.92
C ALA A 153 11.79 -7.79 -2.36
N CYS A 154 11.19 -6.88 -3.14
CA CYS A 154 11.43 -6.73 -4.56
C CYS A 154 12.21 -5.44 -4.85
N GLY A 155 13.44 -5.35 -4.35
CA GLY A 155 14.33 -4.22 -4.62
C GLY A 155 14.62 -4.06 -6.12
N GLY A 156 14.80 -2.82 -6.57
CA GLY A 156 15.16 -2.46 -7.95
C GLY A 156 14.03 -2.50 -8.98
N VAL A 157 12.90 -3.16 -8.69
CA VAL A 157 11.80 -3.29 -9.66
C VAL A 157 11.14 -1.95 -9.95
N VAL A 158 10.97 -1.11 -8.93
CA VAL A 158 10.40 0.24 -9.09
C VAL A 158 11.32 1.10 -9.97
N ASP A 159 12.62 1.11 -9.66
CA ASP A 159 13.61 1.90 -10.40
C ASP A 159 13.63 1.50 -11.87
N ALA A 160 13.68 0.20 -12.18
CA ALA A 160 13.68 -0.30 -13.55
C ALA A 160 12.40 0.07 -14.33
N ILE A 161 11.23 0.07 -13.67
CA ILE A 161 9.96 0.49 -14.28
C ILE A 161 9.97 1.98 -14.56
N GLU A 162 10.38 2.82 -13.60
CA GLU A 162 10.38 4.28 -13.74
C GLU A 162 11.43 4.77 -14.76
N ASP A 163 12.57 4.07 -14.88
CA ASP A 163 13.60 4.35 -15.89
C ASP A 163 13.23 3.83 -17.30
N GLY A 164 12.14 3.06 -17.42
CA GLY A 164 11.70 2.45 -18.68
C GLY A 164 12.56 1.25 -19.13
N ASP A 165 13.45 0.73 -18.28
CA ASP A 165 14.23 -0.48 -18.55
C ASP A 165 13.40 -1.73 -18.26
N LEU A 166 12.49 -2.04 -19.18
CA LEU A 166 11.60 -3.19 -19.05
C LEU A 166 12.32 -4.54 -19.13
N ILE A 167 13.52 -4.59 -19.73
CA ILE A 167 14.34 -5.81 -19.79
C ILE A 167 14.88 -6.10 -18.38
N LEU A 168 15.43 -5.08 -17.72
CA LEU A 168 15.88 -5.20 -16.34
C LEU A 168 14.70 -5.50 -15.41
N ALA A 169 13.57 -4.81 -15.57
CA ALA A 169 12.38 -5.06 -14.76
C ALA A 169 11.91 -6.52 -14.86
N GLU A 170 11.85 -7.08 -16.07
CA GLU A 170 11.50 -8.50 -16.26
C GLU A 170 12.50 -9.44 -15.60
N ALA A 171 13.81 -9.19 -15.75
CA ALA A 171 14.85 -9.99 -15.13
C ALA A 171 14.76 -9.98 -13.59
N LEU A 172 14.51 -8.80 -13.00
CA LEU A 172 14.32 -8.64 -11.57
C LEU A 172 13.06 -9.37 -11.08
N VAL A 173 11.93 -9.23 -11.79
CA VAL A 173 10.70 -9.94 -11.45
C VAL A 173 10.92 -11.46 -11.45
N ARG A 174 11.57 -12.02 -12.49
CA ARG A 174 11.90 -13.46 -12.54
C ARG A 174 12.75 -13.88 -11.35
N SER A 175 13.80 -13.11 -11.05
CA SER A 175 14.68 -13.38 -9.91
C SER A 175 13.94 -13.41 -8.57
N HIS A 176 13.06 -12.42 -8.33
CA HIS A 176 12.26 -12.34 -7.10
C HIS A 176 11.23 -13.46 -7.00
N VAL A 177 10.58 -13.83 -8.11
CA VAL A 177 9.66 -14.97 -8.17
C VAL A 177 10.39 -16.28 -7.84
N ASP A 178 11.58 -16.50 -8.41
CA ASP A 178 12.39 -17.68 -8.12
C ASP A 178 12.83 -17.72 -6.65
N ALA A 179 13.19 -16.57 -6.08
CA ALA A 179 13.53 -16.46 -4.66
C ALA A 179 12.34 -16.80 -3.75
N LEU A 180 11.12 -16.32 -4.09
CA LEU A 180 9.91 -16.68 -3.36
C LEU A 180 9.61 -18.18 -3.48
N LYS A 181 9.70 -18.76 -4.68
CA LYS A 181 9.43 -20.19 -4.93
C LYS A 181 10.36 -21.14 -4.16
N ARG A 182 11.58 -20.73 -3.84
CA ARG A 182 12.46 -21.53 -2.96
C ARG A 182 11.93 -21.65 -1.53
N LYS A 183 11.16 -20.66 -1.07
CA LYS A 183 10.53 -20.62 0.25
C LYS A 183 9.10 -21.18 0.22
N MET A 184 8.41 -21.01 -0.91
CA MET A 184 7.06 -21.51 -1.17
C MET A 184 7.00 -22.28 -2.51
N PRO A 185 7.40 -23.57 -2.56
CA PRO A 185 7.56 -24.33 -3.81
C PRO A 185 6.25 -24.63 -4.53
N SER A 186 5.15 -24.69 -3.78
CA SER A 186 3.79 -24.90 -4.29
C SER A 186 2.87 -23.75 -3.84
N PRO A 187 3.01 -22.56 -4.48
CA PRO A 187 2.18 -21.40 -4.19
C PRO A 187 0.68 -21.67 -4.36
#